data_AF-A7RT10-F1
#
_entry.id   AF-A7RT10-F1
#
_cell.length_a   1.000
_cell.length_b   1.000
_cell.length_c   1.000
_cell.angle_alpha   90.00
_cell.angle_beta   90.00
_cell.angle_gamma   90.00
#
_symmetry.space_group_name_H-M   'P 1'
#
loop_
_entity.id
_entity.type
_entity.pdbx_description
1 polymer ?
#
loop_
_entity_poly.entity_id
_entity_poly.type
_entity_poly.pdbx_seq_one_letter_code
_entity_poly.pdbx_strand_id
1 'polypeptide(L)'
;IPSISIRASSQWDRNHAPAFARLHQRRTGHRIGAWSAKRNNRNQWLQIDLRRKTRVSLISTQGRQDLNQWVTSYRLSYGNNGRRFYPYKIRGRSRIFAGNYDRNTVVTRVLQPVIRARFIRIHPLTWFKHVSMRVELYG
;
A
#
# COMPACT_ATOMS: atom_id res chain seq x y z
N ILE A 1 -0.83 -12.81 6.90
CA ILE A 1 -1.17 -12.74 5.46
C ILE A 1 0.01 -13.30 4.65
N PRO A 2 -0.13 -14.38 3.86
CA PRO A 2 0.95 -14.94 3.03
C PRO A 2 1.38 -14.00 1.88
N SER A 3 2.60 -14.16 1.34
CA SER A 3 3.11 -13.24 0.29
C SER A 3 2.33 -13.31 -1.03
N ILE A 4 1.75 -14.46 -1.37
CA ILE A 4 0.87 -14.61 -2.54
C ILE A 4 -0.42 -13.77 -2.45
N SER A 5 -0.76 -13.33 -1.23
CA SER A 5 -1.91 -12.47 -0.96
C SER A 5 -1.61 -10.98 -1.15
N ILE A 6 -0.39 -10.61 -1.57
CA ILE A 6 -0.02 -9.24 -1.92
C ILE A 6 0.26 -9.17 -3.41
N ARG A 7 -0.49 -8.34 -4.14
CA ARG A 7 -0.35 -8.14 -5.59
C ARG A 7 -0.18 -6.65 -5.89
N ALA A 8 0.32 -6.32 -7.08
CA ALA A 8 0.41 -4.94 -7.52
C ALA A 8 0.04 -4.82 -9.00
N SER A 9 -0.25 -3.59 -9.44
CA SER A 9 -0.40 -3.24 -10.86
C SER A 9 0.84 -3.56 -11.69
N SER A 10 2.01 -3.34 -11.09
CA SER A 10 3.31 -3.57 -11.70
C SER A 10 4.40 -3.66 -10.63
N GLN A 11 5.58 -4.13 -11.02
CA GLN A 11 6.79 -4.12 -10.20
C GLN A 11 7.98 -3.70 -11.08
N TRP A 12 8.93 -2.95 -10.52
CA TRP A 12 10.14 -2.50 -11.22
C TRP A 12 10.90 -3.68 -11.82
N ASP A 13 11.18 -4.68 -10.99
CA ASP A 13 11.76 -5.96 -11.35
C ASP A 13 11.35 -7.02 -10.29
N ARG A 14 11.94 -8.22 -10.36
CA ARG A 14 11.71 -9.30 -9.37
C ARG A 14 12.17 -8.97 -7.94
N ASN A 15 13.10 -8.03 -7.79
CA ASN A 15 13.67 -7.62 -6.51
C ASN A 15 12.82 -6.58 -5.77
N HIS A 16 11.84 -5.99 -6.45
CA HIS A 16 10.89 -5.01 -5.92
C HIS A 16 9.43 -5.53 -5.93
N ALA A 17 9.27 -6.85 -5.88
CA ALA A 17 7.97 -7.51 -5.91
C ALA A 17 7.03 -7.05 -4.78
N PRO A 18 5.70 -7.11 -4.97
CA PRO A 18 4.71 -6.75 -3.94
C PRO A 18 4.88 -7.51 -2.63
N ALA A 19 5.44 -8.73 -2.67
CA ALA A 19 5.75 -9.53 -1.49
C ALA A 19 6.69 -8.83 -0.49
N PHE A 20 7.49 -7.86 -0.95
CA PHE A 20 8.40 -7.08 -0.11
C PHE A 20 7.77 -5.81 0.47
N ALA A 21 6.48 -5.57 0.22
CA ALA A 21 5.76 -4.41 0.73
C ALA A 21 5.36 -4.53 2.21
N ARG A 22 5.90 -5.45 2.99
CA ARG A 22 5.55 -5.58 4.41
C ARG A 22 6.19 -4.47 5.21
N LEU A 23 5.48 -3.96 6.21
CA LEU A 23 6.04 -2.99 7.15
C LEU A 23 7.31 -3.54 7.80
N HIS A 24 8.29 -2.66 8.03
CA HIS A 24 9.62 -2.99 8.55
C HIS A 24 10.45 -3.98 7.72
N GLN A 25 9.99 -4.40 6.54
CA GLN A 25 10.79 -5.21 5.64
C GLN A 25 12.09 -4.46 5.31
N ARG A 26 13.23 -5.15 5.47
CA ARG A 26 14.56 -4.63 5.12
C ARG A 26 15.07 -5.31 3.87
N ARG A 27 16.04 -4.66 3.23
CA ARG A 27 16.78 -5.26 2.12
C ARG A 27 17.53 -6.51 2.59
N THR A 28 17.51 -7.56 1.78
CA THR A 28 18.30 -8.78 2.00
C THR A 28 18.88 -9.25 0.67
N GLY A 29 20.20 -9.09 0.51
CA GLY A 29 20.90 -9.34 -0.76
C GLY A 29 20.32 -8.48 -1.88
N HIS A 30 19.81 -9.13 -2.94
CA HIS A 30 19.16 -8.44 -4.06
C HIS A 30 17.72 -8.01 -3.77
N ARG A 31 17.04 -8.62 -2.78
CA ARG A 31 15.64 -8.30 -2.46
C ARG A 31 15.58 -6.97 -1.72
N ILE A 32 14.98 -5.97 -2.34
CA ILE A 32 15.08 -4.57 -1.91
C ILE A 32 14.35 -4.27 -0.59
N GLY A 33 13.39 -5.10 -0.22
CA GLY A 33 12.65 -4.91 1.02
C GLY A 33 11.59 -3.80 0.94
N ALA A 34 11.12 -3.48 -0.25
CA ALA A 34 9.93 -2.68 -0.50
C ALA A 34 9.30 -3.10 -1.83
N TRP A 35 8.01 -2.84 -2.01
CA TRP A 35 7.44 -2.82 -3.36
C TRP A 35 7.80 -1.52 -4.03
N SER A 36 8.19 -1.59 -5.30
CA SER A 36 8.33 -0.43 -6.19
C SER A 36 7.63 -0.71 -7.50
N ALA A 37 6.81 0.24 -7.96
CA ALA A 37 6.10 0.12 -9.22
C ALA A 37 7.06 0.08 -10.43
N LYS A 38 6.60 -0.33 -11.60
CA LYS A 38 7.40 -0.23 -12.83
C LYS A 38 7.48 1.19 -13.37
N ARG A 39 6.43 1.99 -13.16
CA ARG A 39 6.33 3.36 -13.68
C ARG A 39 5.82 4.30 -12.58
N ASN A 40 6.32 5.53 -12.61
CA ASN A 40 5.88 6.63 -11.76
C ASN A 40 4.66 7.32 -12.37
N ASN A 41 3.47 6.75 -12.17
CA ASN A 41 2.21 7.39 -12.56
C ASN A 41 1.10 7.03 -11.57
N ARG A 42 -0.08 7.68 -11.71
CA ARG A 42 -1.23 7.49 -10.81
C ARG A 42 -2.07 6.24 -11.10
N ASN A 43 -1.64 5.41 -12.06
CA ASN A 43 -2.33 4.17 -12.42
C ASN A 43 -1.80 2.96 -11.64
N GLN A 44 -0.90 3.19 -10.68
CA GLN A 44 -0.33 2.14 -9.85
C GLN A 44 -1.24 1.79 -8.66
N TRP A 45 -1.21 0.52 -8.25
CA TRP A 45 -1.87 0.07 -7.03
C TRP A 45 -1.12 -1.10 -6.38
N LEU A 46 -1.22 -1.18 -5.06
CA LEU A 46 -0.82 -2.33 -4.24
C LEU A 46 -2.10 -2.91 -3.61
N GLN A 47 -2.34 -4.20 -3.78
CA GLN A 47 -3.51 -4.92 -3.30
C GLN A 47 -3.13 -5.95 -2.25
N ILE A 48 -3.89 -5.96 -1.15
CA ILE A 48 -3.76 -6.93 -0.07
C ILE A 48 -5.05 -7.75 0.02
N ASP A 49 -4.95 -9.07 -0.11
CA ASP A 49 -6.00 -10.05 0.18
C ASP A 49 -5.92 -10.49 1.64
N LEU A 50 -6.91 -10.11 2.44
CA LEU A 50 -7.03 -10.46 3.85
C LEU A 50 -7.51 -11.92 4.07
N ARG A 51 -7.70 -12.69 2.99
CA ARG A 51 -8.19 -14.08 2.93
C ARG A 51 -9.68 -14.24 3.28
N ARG A 52 -10.16 -13.49 4.27
CA ARG A 52 -11.56 -13.43 4.69
C ARG A 52 -12.01 -11.99 4.84
N LYS A 53 -13.33 -11.77 4.84
CA LYS A 53 -13.91 -10.45 5.13
C LYS A 53 -13.50 -10.04 6.54
N THR A 54 -12.77 -8.94 6.64
CA THR A 54 -12.13 -8.49 7.88
C THR A 54 -12.49 -7.03 8.11
N ARG A 55 -12.58 -6.63 9.38
CA ARG A 55 -12.72 -5.23 9.77
C ARG A 55 -11.32 -4.61 9.81
N VAL A 56 -11.13 -3.47 9.15
CA VAL A 56 -9.85 -2.76 9.09
C VAL A 56 -10.08 -1.33 9.56
N SER A 57 -9.42 -0.96 10.64
CA SER A 57 -9.53 0.33 11.32
C SER A 57 -8.29 1.20 11.19
N LEU A 58 -7.12 0.61 10.87
CA LEU A 58 -5.87 1.34 10.70
C LEU A 58 -5.11 0.86 9.46
N ILE A 59 -4.35 1.77 8.88
CA ILE A 59 -3.31 1.48 7.90
C ILE A 59 -2.02 2.18 8.33
N SER A 60 -0.90 1.46 8.27
CA SER A 60 0.43 2.01 8.48
C SER A 60 1.23 1.90 7.19
N THR A 61 1.93 2.97 6.81
CA THR A 61 2.79 3.01 5.62
C THR A 61 4.22 3.42 5.96
N GLN A 62 5.17 2.94 5.18
CA GLN A 62 6.60 3.28 5.21
C GLN A 62 7.13 3.46 3.78
N GLY A 63 8.19 4.26 3.64
CA GLY A 63 9.00 4.34 2.43
C GLY A 63 9.90 3.12 2.21
N ARG A 64 10.74 3.18 1.18
CA ARG A 64 11.81 2.19 0.93
C ARG A 64 13.01 2.46 1.84
N GLN A 65 13.52 1.43 2.51
CA GLN A 65 14.54 1.59 3.55
C GLN A 65 15.94 1.93 2.99
N ASP A 66 16.36 1.30 1.90
CA ASP A 66 17.72 1.42 1.34
C ASP A 66 17.91 2.63 0.40
N LEU A 67 16.83 3.27 -0.04
CA LEU A 67 16.89 4.41 -0.98
C LEU A 67 15.81 5.46 -0.69
N ASN A 68 16.12 6.72 -1.00
CA ASN A 68 15.20 7.86 -0.86
C ASN A 68 13.99 7.77 -1.83
N GLN A 69 13.02 6.89 -1.54
CA GLN A 69 11.80 6.70 -2.34
C GLN A 69 10.62 6.37 -1.43
N TRP A 70 9.52 7.13 -1.56
CA TRP A 70 8.31 6.90 -0.76
C TRP A 70 7.08 7.56 -1.38
N VAL A 71 5.90 7.04 -1.04
CA VAL A 71 4.62 7.65 -1.40
C VAL A 71 4.23 8.68 -0.36
N THR A 72 3.95 9.91 -0.81
CA THR A 72 3.61 11.07 0.03
C THR A 72 2.11 11.27 0.17
N SER A 73 1.30 10.75 -0.77
CA SER A 73 -0.15 10.67 -0.61
C SER A 73 -0.77 9.52 -1.39
N TYR A 74 -1.89 9.00 -0.89
CA TYR A 74 -2.60 7.88 -1.50
C TYR A 74 -4.10 7.94 -1.24
N ARG A 75 -4.86 7.18 -2.03
CA ARG A 75 -6.28 6.85 -1.76
C ARG A 75 -6.43 5.35 -1.55
N LEU A 76 -7.53 4.95 -0.92
CA LEU A 76 -7.88 3.54 -0.73
C LEU A 76 -9.11 3.17 -1.57
N SER A 77 -9.15 1.92 -2.00
CA SER A 77 -10.38 1.26 -2.42
C SER A 77 -10.46 -0.13 -1.83
N TYR A 78 -11.67 -0.68 -1.71
CA TYR A 78 -11.90 -1.97 -1.07
C TYR A 78 -12.96 -2.79 -1.80
N GLY A 79 -12.95 -4.10 -1.62
CA GLY A 79 -13.91 -5.00 -2.26
C GLY A 79 -13.89 -6.40 -1.66
N ASN A 80 -14.85 -7.24 -2.06
CA ASN A 80 -14.98 -8.60 -1.51
C ASN A 80 -14.67 -9.72 -2.53
N ASN A 81 -14.62 -9.41 -3.82
CA ASN A 81 -14.40 -10.39 -4.89
C ASN A 81 -13.08 -10.21 -5.66
N GLY A 82 -12.26 -9.22 -5.29
CA GLY A 82 -10.98 -8.93 -5.94
C GLY A 82 -11.07 -8.35 -7.35
N ARG A 83 -12.28 -8.11 -7.88
CA ARG A 83 -12.54 -7.55 -9.21
C ARG A 83 -13.15 -6.15 -9.12
N ARG A 84 -14.27 -6.03 -8.40
CA ARG A 84 -14.97 -4.75 -8.18
C ARG A 84 -14.46 -4.11 -6.89
N PHE A 85 -14.01 -2.87 -7.00
CA PHE A 85 -13.54 -2.08 -5.88
C PHE A 85 -14.36 -0.80 -5.75
N TYR A 86 -14.64 -0.42 -4.51
CA TYR A 86 -15.31 0.82 -4.16
C TYR A 86 -14.30 1.77 -3.52
N PRO A 87 -14.27 3.06 -3.91
CA PRO A 87 -13.38 4.03 -3.29
C PRO A 87 -13.75 4.21 -1.81
N TYR A 88 -12.74 4.36 -0.96
CA TYR A 88 -12.93 4.77 0.41
C TYR A 88 -13.32 6.25 0.46
N LYS A 89 -14.51 6.52 1.00
CA LYS A 89 -15.13 7.85 1.00
C LYS A 89 -15.46 8.29 2.43
N ILE A 90 -15.33 9.58 2.67
CA ILE A 90 -15.82 10.25 3.87
C ILE A 90 -16.76 11.36 3.40
N ARG A 91 -18.01 11.37 3.91
CA ARG A 91 -19.04 12.34 3.49
C ARG A 91 -19.20 12.42 1.97
N GLY A 92 -19.27 11.26 1.31
CA GLY A 92 -19.46 11.15 -0.15
C GLY A 92 -18.22 11.40 -1.03
N ARG A 93 -17.14 11.96 -0.48
CA ARG A 93 -15.92 12.31 -1.22
C ARG A 93 -14.82 11.27 -1.01
N SER A 94 -14.09 10.92 -2.07
CA SER A 94 -12.94 10.02 -1.99
C SER A 94 -11.88 10.62 -1.06
N ARG A 95 -11.48 9.87 -0.02
CA ARG A 95 -10.52 10.36 0.96
C ARG A 95 -9.09 10.20 0.42
N ILE A 96 -8.34 11.30 0.46
CA ILE A 96 -6.90 11.33 0.26
C ILE A 96 -6.23 11.28 1.64
N PHE A 97 -5.25 10.39 1.78
CA PHE A 97 -4.43 10.26 2.98
C PHE A 97 -3.04 10.84 2.71
N ALA A 98 -2.53 11.63 3.65
CA ALA A 98 -1.13 11.99 3.69
C ALA A 98 -0.31 10.77 4.14
N GLY A 99 0.67 10.40 3.31
CA GLY A 99 1.55 9.25 3.50
C GLY A 99 2.87 9.64 4.18
N ASN A 100 3.96 9.08 3.68
CA ASN A 100 5.29 9.20 4.28
C ASN A 100 6.00 10.50 3.85
N TYR A 101 6.92 10.94 4.69
CA TYR A 101 7.81 12.09 4.44
C TYR A 101 9.29 11.70 4.44
N ASP A 102 9.59 10.42 4.70
CA ASP A 102 10.93 9.86 4.66
C ASP A 102 10.87 8.34 4.33
N ARG A 103 12.04 7.68 4.45
CA ARG A 103 12.22 6.25 4.19
C ARG A 103 11.58 5.32 5.24
N ASN A 104 11.62 5.70 6.51
CA ASN A 104 11.60 4.76 7.64
C ASN A 104 10.55 5.05 8.70
N THR A 105 10.10 6.29 8.84
CA THR A 105 9.06 6.62 9.80
C THR A 105 7.75 5.97 9.40
N VAL A 106 7.17 5.22 10.34
CA VAL A 106 5.84 4.62 10.17
C VAL A 106 4.81 5.73 10.28
N VAL A 107 4.00 5.90 9.24
CA VAL A 107 2.87 6.83 9.25
C VAL A 107 1.59 6.03 9.33
N THR A 108 0.87 6.17 10.44
CA THR A 108 -0.40 5.48 10.71
C THR A 108 -1.58 6.40 10.46
N ARG A 109 -2.62 5.88 9.79
CA ARG A 109 -3.88 6.60 9.55
C ARG A 109 -5.07 5.79 10.05
N VAL A 110 -5.95 6.47 10.78
CA VAL A 110 -7.24 5.94 11.22
C VAL A 110 -8.24 5.93 10.07
N LEU A 111 -8.93 4.82 9.92
CA LEU A 111 -10.03 4.63 8.98
C LEU A 111 -11.34 4.82 9.74
N GLN A 112 -11.89 6.03 9.67
CA GLN A 112 -13.22 6.36 10.16
C GLN A 112 -14.07 6.88 8.98
N PRO A 113 -15.08 6.12 8.52
CA PRO A 113 -15.55 4.82 9.04
C PRO A 113 -14.58 3.66 8.77
N VAL A 114 -14.65 2.60 9.58
CA VAL A 114 -13.84 1.38 9.36
C VAL A 114 -14.21 0.70 8.03
N ILE A 115 -13.24 0.04 7.39
CA ILE A 115 -13.47 -0.75 6.18
C ILE A 115 -13.85 -2.18 6.58
N ARG A 116 -14.91 -2.75 5.98
CA ARG A 116 -15.29 -4.16 6.14
C ARG A 116 -15.19 -4.88 4.79
N ALA A 117 -14.02 -5.45 4.50
CA ALA A 117 -13.73 -6.01 3.18
C ALA A 117 -12.75 -7.18 3.26
N ARG A 118 -12.64 -7.96 2.18
CA ARG A 118 -11.57 -8.95 2.01
C ARG A 118 -10.34 -8.37 1.30
N PHE A 119 -10.54 -7.47 0.34
CA PHE A 119 -9.47 -6.88 -0.45
C PHE A 119 -9.38 -5.38 -0.20
N ILE A 120 -8.16 -4.90 -0.01
CA ILE A 120 -7.84 -3.47 0.06
C ILE A 120 -6.81 -3.14 -1.01
N ARG A 121 -7.02 -2.05 -1.75
CA ARG A 121 -6.05 -1.46 -2.67
C ARG A 121 -5.61 -0.09 -2.19
N ILE A 122 -4.31 0.10 -2.11
CA ILE A 122 -3.65 1.39 -1.96
C ILE A 122 -3.33 1.91 -3.36
N HIS A 123 -3.72 3.15 -3.66
CA HIS A 123 -3.44 3.83 -4.93
C HIS A 123 -2.57 5.06 -4.66
N PRO A 124 -1.27 5.01 -4.96
CA PRO A 124 -0.38 6.17 -4.85
C PRO A 124 -0.84 7.35 -5.72
N LEU A 125 -0.78 8.57 -5.17
CA LEU A 125 -1.19 9.80 -5.86
C LEU A 125 -0.01 10.76 -6.07
N THR A 126 0.83 10.91 -5.05
CA THR A 126 2.09 11.67 -5.09
C THR A 126 3.19 10.88 -4.39
N TRP A 127 4.44 11.10 -4.78
CA TRP A 127 5.61 10.39 -4.26
C TRP A 127 6.87 11.24 -4.34
N PHE A 128 7.85 10.91 -3.51
CA PHE A 128 9.21 11.42 -3.61
C PHE A 128 10.08 10.44 -4.40
N LYS A 129 10.66 10.92 -5.51
CA LYS A 129 11.51 10.21 -6.50
C LYS A 129 10.87 8.99 -7.19
N HIS A 130 10.28 8.05 -6.45
CA HIS A 130 9.68 6.86 -7.03
C HIS A 130 8.53 6.30 -6.18
N VAL A 131 7.53 5.70 -6.82
CA VAL A 131 6.45 4.97 -6.15
C VAL A 131 7.04 3.71 -5.49
N SER A 132 7.29 3.81 -4.19
CA SER A 132 7.82 2.73 -3.37
C SER A 132 7.12 2.71 -2.01
N MET A 133 6.70 1.53 -1.53
CA MET A 133 5.94 1.41 -0.29
C MET A 133 6.22 0.12 0.49
N ARG A 134 6.09 0.24 1.81
CA ARG A 134 5.83 -0.83 2.78
C ARG A 134 4.54 -0.50 3.54
N VAL A 135 3.73 -1.50 3.88
CA VAL A 135 2.36 -1.33 4.38
C VAL A 135 2.01 -2.42 5.40
N GLU A 136 1.19 -2.06 6.39
CA GLU A 136 0.46 -2.98 7.28
C GLU A 136 -0.99 -2.51 7.45
N LEU A 137 -1.91 -3.45 7.69
CA LEU A 137 -3.33 -3.19 7.93
C LEU A 137 -3.74 -3.79 9.29
N TYR A 138 -4.56 -3.08 10.06
CA TYR A 138 -5.00 -3.52 11.40
C TYR A 138 -6.52 -3.40 11.55
N GLY A 139 -7.15 -4.27 12.34
CA GLY A 139 -8.55 -4.11 12.77
C GLY A 139 -9.20 -5.32 13.41
#